data_AF-A0A0N0SEZ3-F1
#
_entry.id   AF-A0A0N0SEZ3-F1
#
_cell.length_a   1.000
_cell.length_b   1.000
_cell.length_c   1.000
_cell.angle_alpha   90.00
_cell.angle_beta   90.00
_cell.angle_gamma   90.00
#
_symmetry.space_group_name_H-M   'P 1'
#
loop_
_entity.id
_entity.type
_entity.pdbx_description
1 polymer ?
#
loop_
_entity_poly.entity_id
_entity_poly.type
_entity_poly.pdbx_seq_one_letter_code
_entity_poly.pdbx_strand_id
1 'polypeptide(L)'
;MNVATVYIPAALGLCALTGALTGHLAARHFYALLTLALLIRGIADFLQGNPLHTATDAALTAYYVWRWWKNGGGDDTKRRLRRLARRFTPTPRTPPTTA
;
A
#
# COMPACT_ATOMS: atom_id res chain seq x y z
N MET A 1 -3.23 -23.26 6.31
CA MET A 1 -3.62 -21.93 5.80
C MET A 1 -4.36 -21.20 6.90
N ASN A 2 -3.84 -20.08 7.39
CA ASN A 2 -4.51 -19.32 8.44
C ASN A 2 -5.67 -18.54 7.79
N VAL A 3 -6.88 -18.79 8.27
CA VAL A 3 -8.14 -18.23 7.76
C VAL A 3 -7.98 -16.72 7.54
N ALA A 4 -7.52 -15.98 8.55
CA ALA A 4 -7.34 -14.52 8.51
C ALA A 4 -6.45 -14.00 7.36
N THR A 5 -5.44 -14.74 6.92
CA THR A 5 -4.48 -14.29 5.90
C THR A 5 -5.10 -14.26 4.50
N VAL A 6 -6.18 -15.01 4.28
CA VAL A 6 -6.91 -15.07 3.00
C VAL A 6 -8.03 -14.01 2.96
N TYR A 7 -8.72 -13.77 4.07
CA TYR A 7 -9.88 -12.85 4.07
C TYR A 7 -9.49 -11.38 3.97
N ILE A 8 -8.36 -10.97 4.53
CA ILE A 8 -7.92 -9.56 4.48
C ILE A 8 -7.68 -9.09 3.03
N PRO A 9 -6.85 -9.77 2.20
CA PRO A 9 -6.66 -9.35 0.81
C PRO A 9 -7.93 -9.54 -0.04
N ALA A 10 -8.75 -10.57 0.22
CA ALA A 10 -10.02 -10.76 -0.47
C ALA A 10 -11.02 -9.63 -0.19
N ALA A 11 -11.14 -9.19 1.06
CA ALA A 11 -12.01 -8.07 1.46
C ALA A 11 -11.53 -6.75 0.84
N LEU A 12 -10.22 -6.49 0.83
CA LEU A 12 -9.65 -5.31 0.17
C LEU A 12 -9.89 -5.32 -1.34
N GLY A 13 -9.73 -6.48 -1.98
CA GLY A 13 -10.05 -6.67 -3.40
C GLY A 13 -11.53 -6.43 -3.70
N LEU A 14 -12.43 -6.97 -2.87
CA LEU A 14 -13.88 -6.78 -3.00
C LEU A 14 -14.29 -5.32 -2.83
N CYS A 15 -13.73 -4.60 -1.84
CA CYS A 15 -13.98 -3.17 -1.65
C CYS A 15 -13.46 -2.34 -2.82
N ALA A 16 -12.30 -2.70 -3.38
CA ALA A 16 -11.79 -2.05 -4.58
C ALA A 16 -12.73 -2.28 -5.78
N LEU A 17 -13.15 -3.53 -6.01
CA LEU A 17 -14.06 -3.91 -7.10
C LEU A 17 -15.42 -3.24 -6.97
N THR A 18 -16.04 -3.26 -5.80
CA THR A 18 -17.33 -2.59 -5.56
C THR A 18 -17.22 -1.08 -5.71
N GLY A 19 -16.14 -0.45 -5.24
CA GLY A 19 -15.89 0.97 -5.46
C GLY A 19 -15.69 1.34 -6.93
N ALA A 20 -15.02 0.47 -7.70
CA ALA A 20 -14.83 0.67 -9.14
C ALA A 20 -16.14 0.49 -9.93
N LEU A 21 -16.94 -0.53 -9.59
CA LEU A 21 -18.22 -0.81 -10.24
C LEU A 21 -19.29 0.25 -9.94
N THR A 22 -19.25 0.85 -8.75
CA THR A 22 -20.17 1.93 -8.37
C THR A 22 -19.76 3.30 -8.89
N GLY A 23 -18.60 3.44 -9.54
CA GLY A 23 -18.11 4.72 -10.09
C GLY A 23 -17.74 5.78 -9.03
N HIS A 24 -17.92 5.46 -7.74
CA HIS A 24 -17.61 6.37 -6.64
C HIS A 24 -16.12 6.43 -6.30
N LEU A 25 -15.31 5.47 -6.78
CA LEU A 25 -13.86 5.48 -6.56
C LEU A 25 -13.10 6.05 -7.76
N ALA A 26 -12.38 7.15 -7.52
CA ALA A 26 -11.35 7.59 -8.47
C ALA A 26 -10.32 6.45 -8.69
N ALA A 27 -9.92 6.25 -9.95
CA ALA A 27 -9.04 5.16 -10.38
C ALA A 27 -7.77 5.01 -9.53
N ARG A 28 -7.25 6.12 -8.97
CA ARG A 28 -6.13 6.10 -8.02
C ARG A 28 -6.40 5.27 -6.76
N HIS A 29 -7.57 5.41 -6.12
CA HIS A 29 -7.86 4.68 -4.88
C HIS A 29 -8.05 3.19 -5.17
N PHE A 30 -8.59 2.86 -6.34
CA PHE A 30 -8.73 1.49 -6.81
C PHE A 30 -7.37 0.78 -6.96
N TYR A 31 -6.43 1.39 -7.68
CA TYR A 31 -5.10 0.81 -7.86
C TYR A 31 -4.29 0.73 -6.55
N ALA A 32 -4.48 1.68 -5.64
CA ALA A 32 -3.87 1.64 -4.31
C ALA A 32 -4.37 0.44 -3.48
N LEU A 33 -5.68 0.19 -3.48
CA LEU A 33 -6.28 -0.92 -2.74
C LEU A 33 -5.85 -2.28 -3.32
N LEU A 34 -5.83 -2.42 -4.65
CA LEU A 34 -5.34 -3.63 -5.31
C LEU A 34 -3.88 -3.92 -5.02
N THR A 35 -3.04 -2.89 -5.06
CA THR A 35 -1.62 -3.00 -4.69
C THR A 35 -1.48 -3.55 -3.27
N LEU A 36 -2.25 -3.00 -2.32
CA LEU A 36 -2.15 -3.36 -0.91
C LEU A 36 -2.67 -4.78 -0.65
N ALA A 37 -3.75 -5.18 -1.35
CA ALA A 37 -4.27 -6.55 -1.30
C ALA A 37 -3.26 -7.56 -1.84
N LEU A 38 -2.65 -7.31 -3.01
CA LEU A 38 -1.68 -8.22 -3.62
C LEU A 38 -0.36 -8.27 -2.87
N LEU A 39 0.07 -7.18 -2.24
CA LEU A 39 1.24 -7.17 -1.38
C LEU A 39 1.03 -8.07 -0.15
N ILE A 40 -0.11 -7.95 0.53
CA ILE A 40 -0.44 -8.81 1.69
C ILE A 40 -0.53 -10.27 1.26
N ARG A 41 -1.15 -10.55 0.10
CA ARG A 41 -1.24 -11.91 -0.45
C ARG A 41 0.13 -12.47 -0.80
N GLY A 42 0.98 -11.70 -1.48
CA GLY A 42 2.33 -12.11 -1.85
C GLY A 42 3.22 -12.40 -0.64
N ILE A 43 3.11 -11.64 0.46
CA ILE A 43 3.81 -11.94 1.71
C ILE A 43 3.31 -13.26 2.31
N ALA A 44 2.00 -13.52 2.27
CA ALA A 44 1.42 -14.77 2.75
C ALA A 44 1.87 -15.98 1.91
N ASP A 45 1.94 -15.83 0.60
CA ASP A 45 2.39 -16.88 -0.33
C ASP A 45 3.90 -17.14 -0.21
N PHE A 46 4.70 -16.11 0.08
CA PHE A 46 6.11 -16.26 0.42
C PHE A 46 6.31 -17.08 1.70
N LEU A 47 5.54 -16.80 2.75
CA LEU A 47 5.59 -17.55 4.01
C LEU A 47 5.10 -19.00 3.85
N GLN A 48 4.27 -19.28 2.85
CA GLN A 48 3.76 -20.62 2.56
C GLN A 48 4.67 -21.42 1.60
N GLY A 49 5.76 -20.82 1.10
CA GLY A 49 6.69 -21.49 0.21
C GLY A 49 6.12 -21.74 -1.19
N ASN A 50 5.20 -20.90 -1.67
CA ASN A 50 4.63 -20.98 -3.02
C ASN A 50 5.31 -19.95 -3.95
N PRO A 51 6.44 -20.30 -4.61
CA PRO A 51 7.24 -19.34 -5.38
C PRO A 51 6.52 -18.81 -6.62
N LEU A 52 5.70 -19.64 -7.27
CA LEU A 52 4.92 -19.25 -8.45
C LEU A 52 3.90 -18.14 -8.12
N HIS A 53 3.17 -18.32 -7.03
CA HIS A 53 2.19 -17.33 -6.56
C HIS A 53 2.87 -16.05 -6.11
N THR A 54 3.96 -16.17 -5.36
CA THR A 54 4.77 -15.04 -4.91
C THR A 54 5.29 -14.20 -6.08
N ALA A 55 5.84 -14.85 -7.13
CA ALA A 55 6.34 -14.15 -8.31
C ALA A 55 5.22 -13.42 -9.08
N THR A 56 4.08 -14.08 -9.23
CA THR A 56 2.91 -13.50 -9.91
C THR A 56 2.35 -12.30 -9.15
N ASP A 57 2.22 -12.43 -7.82
CA ASP A 57 1.72 -11.36 -6.95
C ASP A 57 2.70 -10.18 -6.91
N ALA A 58 4.01 -10.44 -6.89
CA ALA A 58 5.02 -9.39 -6.96
C ALA A 58 4.93 -8.61 -8.29
N ALA A 59 4.78 -9.30 -9.41
CA ALA A 59 4.64 -8.66 -10.73
C ALA A 59 3.36 -7.82 -10.82
N LEU A 60 2.22 -8.36 -10.37
CA LEU A 60 0.95 -7.63 -10.34
C LEU A 60 1.01 -6.43 -9.39
N THR A 61 1.61 -6.59 -8.22
CA THR A 61 1.83 -5.49 -7.26
C THR A 61 2.65 -4.38 -7.90
N ALA A 62 3.76 -4.70 -8.56
CA ALA A 62 4.58 -3.71 -9.25
C ALA A 62 3.80 -2.97 -10.36
N TYR A 63 3.00 -3.69 -11.14
CA TYR A 63 2.15 -3.11 -12.17
C TYR A 63 1.10 -2.14 -11.60
N TYR A 64 0.40 -2.54 -10.54
CA TYR A 64 -0.63 -1.69 -9.92
C TYR A 64 -0.03 -0.51 -9.15
N VAL A 65 1.15 -0.65 -8.53
CA VAL A 65 1.91 0.46 -7.96
C VAL A 65 2.24 1.48 -9.04
N TRP A 66 2.76 1.02 -10.18
CA TRP A 66 3.10 1.90 -11.30
C TRP A 66 1.86 2.63 -11.82
N ARG A 67 0.75 1.91 -11.96
CA ARG A 67 -0.53 2.49 -12.43
C ARG A 67 -1.10 3.47 -11.41
N TRP A 68 -1.00 3.19 -10.11
CA TRP A 68 -1.35 4.12 -9.04
C TRP A 68 -0.51 5.40 -9.11
N TRP A 69 0.80 5.25 -9.30
CA TRP A 69 1.74 6.37 -9.40
C TRP A 69 1.41 7.27 -10.60
N LYS A 70 1.12 6.69 -11.76
CA LYS A 70 0.74 7.42 -12.99
C LYS A 70 -0.61 8.12 -12.89
N ASN A 71 -1.53 7.64 -12.06
CA ASN A 71 -2.84 8.25 -11.84
C ASN A 71 -2.84 9.30 -10.70
N GLY A 72 -1.70 9.94 -10.43
CA GLY A 72 -1.58 11.03 -9.46
C GLY A 72 -1.49 10.60 -8.00
N GLY A 73 -1.37 9.30 -7.72
CA GLY A 73 -1.18 8.79 -6.35
C GLY A 73 0.11 9.28 -5.69
N GLY A 74 1.19 9.40 -6.47
CA GLY A 74 2.49 9.86 -5.99
C GLY A 74 2.50 11.33 -5.57
N ASP A 75 1.81 12.21 -6.29
CA ASP A 75 1.83 13.65 -6.02
C ASP A 75 1.04 14.04 -4.79
N ASP A 76 -0.13 13.43 -4.60
CA ASP A 76 -0.92 13.57 -3.37
C ASP A 76 -0.16 13.06 -2.15
N THR A 77 0.52 11.92 -2.29
CA THR A 77 1.35 11.34 -1.22
C THR A 77 2.53 12.25 -0.88
N LYS A 78 3.28 12.73 -1.87
CA LYS A 78 4.37 13.70 -1.68
C LYS A 78 3.87 15.00 -1.04
N ARG A 79 2.67 15.47 -1.41
CA ARG A 79 2.05 16.66 -0.81
C ARG A 79 1.68 16.43 0.66
N ARG A 80 1.10 15.27 0.99
CA ARG A 80 0.77 14.89 2.37
C ARG A 80 2.03 14.74 3.23
N LEU A 81 3.06 14.06 2.72
CA LEU A 81 4.34 13.92 3.42
C LEU A 81 5.01 15.27 3.68
N ARG A 82 5.01 16.19 2.69
CA ARG A 82 5.51 17.56 2.89
C ARG A 82 4.71 18.34 3.94
N ARG A 83 3.39 18.19 3.99
CA ARG A 83 2.57 18.79 5.05
C ARG A 83 2.89 18.20 6.43
N LEU A 84 3.10 16.89 6.50
CA LEU A 84 3.46 16.20 7.74
C LEU A 84 4.84 16.66 8.23
N ALA A 85 5.84 16.74 7.33
CA ALA A 85 7.18 17.22 7.63
C ALA A 85 7.18 18.64 8.22
N ARG A 86 6.32 19.54 7.74
CA ARG A 86 6.16 20.89 8.30
C ARG A 86 5.54 20.92 9.70
N ARG A 87 4.84 19.85 10.11
CA ARG A 87 4.24 19.72 11.45
C ARG A 87 5.17 19.06 12.46
N PHE A 88 6.23 18.40 12.01
CA PHE A 88 7.24 17.87 12.91
C PHE A 88 8.10 19.03 13.40
N THR A 89 7.85 19.44 14.64
CA THR A 89 8.77 20.30 15.38
C THR A 89 9.99 19.45 15.75
N PRO A 90 11.20 19.75 15.25
CA PRO A 90 12.38 19.01 15.66
C PRO A 90 12.59 19.22 17.17
N THR A 91 12.60 18.13 17.93
CA THR A 91 12.92 18.17 19.35
C THR A 91 14.36 18.66 19.50
N PRO A 92 14.63 19.74 20.25
CA PRO A 92 16.00 20.19 20.49
C PRO A 92 16.78 19.03 21.12
N ARG A 93 17.91 18.66 20.53
CA ARG A 93 18.85 17.76 21.21
C ARG A 93 19.41 18.55 22.38
N THR A 94 19.24 18.03 23.60
CA THR A 94 19.90 18.58 24.78
C THR A 94 21.40 18.58 24.49
N PRO A 95 22.08 19.74 24.54
CA PRO A 95 23.52 19.78 24.31
C PRO A 95 24.21 18.94 25.39
N PRO A 96 25.34 18.27 25.05
CA PRO A 96 26.07 17.47 26.01
C PRO A 96 26.51 18.37 27.17
N THR A 97 26.15 17.98 28.40
CA THR A 97 26.65 18.62 29.61
C THR A 97 28.11 18.23 29.77
N THR A 98 29.02 19.15 29.49
CA THR A 98 30.43 18.99 29.84
C THR A 98 30.53 19.08 31.36
N ALA A 99 30.90 17.96 31.99
CA ALA A 99 31.30 17.92 33.40
C ALA A 99 32.71 18.48 33.59
#